data_AF-A0A2G3A1Q5-F1
#
_entry.id   AF-A0A2G3A1Q5-F1
#
_cell.length_a   1.000
_cell.length_b   1.000
_cell.length_c   1.000
_cell.angle_alpha   90.00
_cell.angle_beta   90.00
_cell.angle_gamma   90.00
#
_symmetry.space_group_name_H-M   'P 1'
#
loop_
_entity.id
_entity.type
_entity.pdbx_description
1 polymer ?
#
loop_
_entity_poly.entity_id
_entity_poly.type
_entity_poly.pdbx_seq_one_letter_code
_entity_poly.pdbx_strand_id
1 'polypeptide(L)'
;MRGPGITMHRLPLFVWSVLVTTFPLLLSLPVLVGVITIHIVLTFLGKPVFGYLGMVYAMISIGVLGFLFWVHHMFTVGLDVDTHAYFTAATMIIVVPTGIKIFSWITTI
;
A
#
# COMPACT_ATOMS: atom_id res chain seq x y z
N MET A 1 4.11 16.42 -1.03
CA MET A 1 4.12 17.76 -1.66
C MET A 1 5.27 18.55 -1.10
N ARG A 2 6.02 19.26 -1.94
CA ARG A 2 7.19 20.05 -1.50
C ARG A 2 6.76 21.51 -1.36
N GLY A 3 7.23 22.19 -0.32
CA GLY A 3 7.03 23.63 -0.18
C GLY A 3 7.66 24.39 -1.36
N PRO A 4 7.13 25.58 -1.72
CA PRO A 4 7.69 26.40 -2.80
C PRO A 4 9.18 26.70 -2.56
N GLY A 5 10.02 26.48 -3.57
CA GLY A 5 11.48 26.72 -3.48
C GLY A 5 12.32 25.57 -2.91
N ILE A 6 11.70 24.49 -2.39
CA ILE A 6 12.42 23.29 -1.95
C ILE A 6 12.72 22.39 -3.15
N THR A 7 13.94 22.47 -3.66
CA THR A 7 14.47 21.56 -4.68
C THR A 7 14.77 20.18 -4.09
N MET A 8 14.86 19.15 -4.95
CA MET A 8 15.03 17.76 -4.49
C MET A 8 16.31 17.55 -3.66
N HIS A 9 17.39 18.23 -4.04
CA HIS A 9 18.67 18.21 -3.33
C HIS A 9 18.67 18.99 -2.00
N ARG A 10 17.62 19.77 -1.71
CA ARG A 10 17.47 20.54 -0.45
C ARG A 10 16.51 19.87 0.54
N LEU A 11 16.02 18.66 0.24
CA LEU A 11 15.19 17.92 1.18
C LEU A 11 16.00 17.51 2.42
N PRO A 12 15.42 17.58 3.63
CA PRO A 12 16.05 17.07 4.85
C PRO A 12 16.41 15.58 4.70
N LEU A 13 17.52 15.16 5.33
CA LEU A 13 17.97 13.76 5.29
C LEU A 13 16.91 12.78 5.80
N PHE A 14 16.05 13.21 6.72
CA PHE A 14 14.89 12.44 7.16
C PHE A 14 13.96 12.08 6.00
N VAL A 15 13.64 13.05 5.12
CA VAL A 15 12.77 12.82 3.95
C VAL A 15 13.45 11.89 2.96
N TRP A 16 14.76 12.04 2.74
CA TRP A 16 15.55 11.14 1.92
C TRP A 16 15.56 9.70 2.45
N SER A 17 15.76 9.53 3.77
CA SER A 17 15.72 8.23 4.43
C SER A 17 14.37 7.53 4.24
N VAL A 18 13.27 8.27 4.41
CA VAL A 18 11.92 7.75 4.16
C VAL A 18 11.76 7.36 2.69
N LEU A 19 12.17 8.18 1.73
CA LEU A 19 12.06 7.82 0.31
C LEU A 19 12.87 6.57 -0.03
N VAL A 20 14.13 6.49 0.42
CA VAL A 20 15.01 5.35 0.13
C VAL A 20 14.48 4.03 0.72
N THR A 21 13.84 4.08 1.89
CA THR A 21 13.32 2.87 2.55
C THR A 21 11.92 2.48 2.07
N THR A 22 11.05 3.46 1.78
CA THR A 22 9.65 3.18 1.44
C THR A 22 9.51 2.57 0.04
N PHE A 23 10.33 2.99 -0.93
CA PHE A 23 10.24 2.46 -2.31
C PHE A 23 10.52 0.95 -2.40
N PRO A 24 11.61 0.41 -1.83
CA PRO A 24 11.86 -1.03 -1.83
C PRO A 24 10.82 -1.81 -1.02
N LEU A 25 10.38 -1.28 0.12
CA LEU A 25 9.40 -1.94 0.97
C LEU A 25 8.05 -2.07 0.28
N LEU A 26 7.60 -1.02 -0.42
CA LEU A 26 6.34 -1.03 -1.13
C LEU A 26 6.31 -2.07 -2.26
N LEU A 27 7.44 -2.26 -2.95
CA LEU A 27 7.56 -3.22 -4.03
C LEU A 27 7.73 -4.67 -3.51
N SER A 28 8.43 -4.86 -2.39
CA SER A 28 8.78 -6.20 -1.90
C SER A 28 7.74 -6.83 -0.97
N LEU A 29 7.10 -6.05 -0.09
CA LEU A 29 6.18 -6.59 0.91
C LEU A 29 4.91 -7.24 0.33
N PRO A 30 4.24 -6.68 -0.69
CA PRO A 30 3.06 -7.32 -1.28
C PRO A 30 3.39 -8.69 -1.89
N VAL A 31 4.57 -8.80 -2.53
CA VAL A 31 5.06 -10.04 -3.13
C VAL A 31 5.35 -11.07 -2.04
N LEU A 32 6.07 -10.68 -0.98
CA LEU A 32 6.40 -11.56 0.14
C LEU A 32 5.14 -12.12 0.80
N VAL A 33 4.17 -11.26 1.10
CA VAL A 33 2.90 -11.66 1.71
C VAL A 33 2.14 -12.61 0.78
N GLY A 34 2.12 -12.34 -0.53
CA GLY A 34 1.47 -13.22 -1.50
C GLY A 34 2.06 -14.63 -1.53
N VAL A 35 3.39 -14.75 -1.55
CA VAL A 35 4.09 -16.04 -1.53
C VAL A 35 3.81 -16.81 -0.25
N ILE A 36 3.93 -16.16 0.91
CA ILE A 36 3.67 -16.78 2.21
C ILE A 36 2.24 -17.31 2.28
N THR A 37 1.25 -16.50 1.87
CA THR A 37 -0.15 -16.91 1.92
C THR A 37 -0.44 -18.08 0.98
N ILE A 38 0.07 -18.06 -0.25
CA ILE A 38 -0.12 -19.17 -1.20
C ILE A 38 0.52 -20.44 -0.64
N HIS A 39 1.73 -20.34 -0.08
CA HIS A 39 2.41 -21.47 0.51
C HIS A 39 1.62 -22.07 1.69
N ILE A 40 1.08 -21.25 2.59
CA ILE A 40 0.25 -21.70 3.71
C ILE A 40 -1.02 -22.39 3.20
N VAL A 41 -1.73 -21.79 2.23
CA VAL A 41 -2.97 -22.38 1.69
C VAL A 41 -2.71 -23.72 1.01
N LEU A 42 -1.67 -23.81 0.17
CA LEU A 42 -1.29 -25.06 -0.49
C LEU A 42 -0.89 -26.14 0.52
N THR A 43 -0.10 -25.78 1.53
CA THR A 43 0.43 -26.73 2.51
C THR A 43 -0.63 -27.23 3.49
N PHE A 44 -1.55 -26.37 3.95
CA PHE A 44 -2.47 -26.71 5.05
C PHE A 44 -3.91 -26.97 4.63
N LEU A 45 -4.39 -26.38 3.53
CA LEU A 45 -5.79 -26.55 3.08
C LEU A 45 -5.93 -27.49 1.89
N GLY A 46 -4.89 -27.64 1.06
CA GLY A 46 -4.92 -28.52 -0.11
C GLY A 46 -5.93 -28.12 -1.20
N LYS A 47 -6.55 -26.93 -1.08
CA LYS A 47 -7.50 -26.34 -2.03
C LYS A 47 -7.00 -25.00 -2.56
N PRO A 48 -7.32 -24.62 -3.81
CA PRO A 48 -6.91 -23.35 -4.38
C PRO A 48 -7.58 -22.17 -3.66
N VAL A 49 -6.91 -21.01 -3.67
CA VAL A 49 -7.43 -19.77 -3.09
C VAL A 49 -8.67 -19.31 -3.86
N PHE A 50 -9.76 -19.06 -3.14
CA PHE A 50 -10.98 -18.48 -3.69
C PHE A 50 -10.69 -17.09 -4.28
N GLY A 51 -11.13 -16.84 -5.51
CA GLY A 51 -10.97 -15.53 -6.15
C GLY A 51 -9.52 -15.16 -6.47
N TYR A 52 -8.65 -16.13 -6.83
CA TYR A 52 -7.23 -15.92 -7.16
C TYR A 52 -6.94 -14.67 -8.00
N LEU A 53 -7.65 -14.47 -9.12
CA LEU A 53 -7.47 -13.27 -9.96
C LEU A 53 -7.80 -11.97 -9.20
N GLY A 54 -8.88 -11.96 -8.43
CA GLY A 54 -9.24 -10.81 -7.58
C GLY A 54 -8.19 -10.52 -6.52
N MET A 55 -7.59 -11.56 -5.94
CA MET A 55 -6.50 -11.43 -4.97
C MET A 55 -5.22 -10.88 -5.61
N VAL A 56 -4.88 -11.31 -6.84
CA VAL A 56 -3.75 -10.77 -7.61
C VAL A 56 -3.98 -9.29 -7.94
N TYR A 57 -5.15 -8.93 -8.45
CA TYR A 57 -5.48 -7.53 -8.73
C TYR A 57 -5.48 -6.67 -7.47
N ALA A 58 -5.91 -7.21 -6.33
CA ALA A 58 -5.83 -6.52 -5.04
C ALA A 58 -4.38 -6.27 -4.61
N MET A 59 -3.47 -7.24 -4.78
CA MET A 59 -2.04 -7.07 -4.47
C MET A 59 -1.38 -6.01 -5.35
N ILE A 60 -1.65 -6.02 -6.65
CA ILE A 60 -1.15 -5.00 -7.59
C ILE A 60 -1.71 -3.63 -7.21
N SER A 61 -3.01 -3.55 -6.92
CA SER A 61 -3.67 -2.30 -6.54
C SER A 61 -3.07 -1.72 -5.26
N ILE A 62 -2.82 -2.52 -4.22
CA ILE A 62 -2.15 -2.06 -2.98
C ILE A 62 -0.73 -1.57 -3.28
N GLY A 63 0.03 -2.27 -4.13
CA GLY A 63 1.37 -1.85 -4.53
C GLY A 63 1.39 -0.51 -5.28
N VAL A 64 0.42 -0.26 -6.17
CA VAL A 64 0.33 1.02 -6.89
C VAL A 64 -0.18 2.14 -5.98
N LEU A 65 -1.27 1.87 -5.27
CA LEU A 65 -1.94 2.84 -4.41
C LEU A 65 -1.07 3.26 -3.21
N GLY A 66 -0.20 2.38 -2.71
CA GLY A 66 0.69 2.66 -1.59
C GLY A 66 1.63 3.86 -1.82
N PHE A 67 1.99 4.18 -3.06
CA PHE A 67 2.76 5.39 -3.39
C PHE A 67 1.97 6.68 -3.18
N LEU A 68 0.65 6.61 -3.22
CA LEU A 68 -0.24 7.76 -3.08
C LEU A 68 -0.58 8.07 -1.63
N PHE A 69 -0.25 7.21 -0.66
CA PHE A 69 -0.79 7.38 0.69
C PHE A 69 0.14 8.06 1.67
N TRP A 70 1.46 8.09 1.45
CA TRP A 70 2.42 8.54 2.47
C TRP A 70 2.08 9.89 3.13
N VAL A 71 1.43 10.81 2.39
CA VAL A 71 1.05 12.14 2.87
C VAL A 71 0.13 12.11 4.10
N HIS A 72 -0.61 11.03 4.35
CA HIS A 72 -1.48 10.95 5.54
C HIS A 72 -0.71 11.00 6.86
N HIS A 73 0.57 10.63 6.88
CA HIS A 73 1.43 10.81 8.05
C HIS A 73 1.84 12.27 8.29
N MET A 74 1.59 13.15 7.31
CA MET A 74 1.97 14.56 7.33
C MET A 74 0.75 15.49 7.48
N PHE A 75 -0.44 14.99 7.81
CA PHE A 75 -1.66 15.81 7.86
C PHE A 75 -1.57 17.03 8.81
N THR A 76 -0.71 16.97 9.83
CA THR A 76 -0.53 18.06 10.79
C THR A 76 0.53 19.09 10.39
N VAL A 77 1.22 18.94 9.24
CA VAL A 77 2.31 19.86 8.83
C VAL A 77 1.81 21.12 8.11
N GLY A 78 0.50 21.38 8.10
CA GLY A 78 -0.11 22.55 7.47
C GLY A 78 -0.34 22.41 5.96
N LEU A 79 -0.84 21.25 5.51
CA LEU A 79 -1.26 21.03 4.12
C LEU A 79 -2.54 21.82 3.81
N ASP A 80 -2.74 22.21 2.54
CA ASP A 80 -4.01 22.80 2.10
C ASP A 80 -5.18 21.80 2.18
N VAL A 81 -6.41 22.33 2.23
CA VAL A 81 -7.63 21.52 2.39
C VAL A 81 -7.84 20.56 1.24
N ASP A 82 -7.58 20.97 0.00
CA ASP A 82 -7.83 20.15 -1.19
C ASP A 82 -6.90 18.94 -1.23
N THR A 83 -5.63 19.16 -0.89
CA THR A 83 -4.62 18.13 -0.67
C THR A 83 -5.02 17.16 0.43
N HIS A 84 -5.44 17.68 1.58
CA HIS A 84 -5.83 16.85 2.70
C HIS A 84 -7.03 15.96 2.33
N ALA A 85 -8.02 16.53 1.64
CA ALA A 85 -9.19 15.81 1.16
C ALA A 85 -8.81 14.72 0.15
N TYR A 86 -7.94 15.03 -0.82
CA TYR A 86 -7.44 14.07 -1.79
C TYR A 86 -6.76 12.88 -1.11
N PHE A 87 -5.79 13.14 -0.22
CA PHE A 87 -5.02 12.07 0.43
C PHE A 87 -5.84 11.29 1.46
N THR A 88 -6.86 11.91 2.06
CA THR A 88 -7.85 11.22 2.91
C THR A 88 -8.71 10.27 2.09
N ALA A 89 -9.24 10.72 0.94
CA ALA A 89 -10.00 9.86 0.04
C ALA A 89 -9.13 8.73 -0.50
N ALA A 90 -7.89 9.05 -0.88
CA ALA A 90 -6.91 8.08 -1.34
C ALA A 90 -6.72 6.97 -0.28
N THR A 91 -6.40 7.29 0.97
CA THR A 91 -6.17 6.26 2.01
C THR A 91 -7.40 5.42 2.28
N MET A 92 -8.61 5.97 2.16
CA MET A 92 -9.85 5.20 2.30
C MET A 92 -10.02 4.15 1.19
N ILE A 93 -9.55 4.44 -0.04
CA ILE A 93 -9.66 3.51 -1.17
C ILE A 93 -8.86 2.21 -0.94
N ILE A 94 -7.79 2.23 -0.12
CA ILE A 94 -7.01 1.01 0.16
C ILE A 94 -7.82 -0.06 0.90
N VAL A 95 -8.92 0.31 1.54
CA VAL A 95 -9.79 -0.62 2.24
C VAL A 95 -10.42 -1.63 1.27
N VAL A 96 -10.64 -1.25 0.01
CA VAL A 96 -11.26 -2.10 -1.02
C VAL A 96 -10.39 -3.31 -1.36
N PRO A 97 -9.14 -3.16 -1.85
CA PRO A 97 -8.29 -4.32 -2.14
C PRO A 97 -7.92 -5.10 -0.88
N THR A 98 -7.83 -4.44 0.28
CA THR A 98 -7.60 -5.13 1.57
C THR A 98 -8.79 -6.02 1.92
N GLY A 99 -10.03 -5.52 1.76
CA GLY A 99 -11.26 -6.27 1.99
C GLY A 99 -11.39 -7.49 1.06
N ILE A 100 -11.06 -7.33 -0.23
CA ILE A 100 -11.05 -8.44 -1.19
C ILE A 100 -10.13 -9.57 -0.72
N LYS A 101 -8.93 -9.26 -0.23
CA LYS A 101 -7.99 -10.27 0.29
C LYS A 101 -8.54 -10.99 1.52
N ILE A 102 -9.05 -10.24 2.50
CA ILE A 102 -9.61 -10.82 3.74
C ILE A 102 -10.79 -11.73 3.43
N PHE A 103 -11.72 -11.27 2.59
CA PHE A 103 -12.86 -12.07 2.16
C PHE A 103 -12.41 -13.34 1.44
N SER A 104 -11.47 -13.22 0.50
CA SER A 104 -10.91 -14.35 -0.24
C SER A 104 -10.31 -15.40 0.71
N TRP A 105 -9.64 -14.99 1.79
CA TRP A 105 -9.09 -15.91 2.79
C TRP A 105 -10.17 -16.60 3.61
N ILE A 106 -11.16 -15.86 4.11
CA ILE A 106 -12.28 -16.42 4.88
C ILE A 106 -13.03 -17.46 4.06
N THR A 107 -13.24 -17.22 2.76
CA THR A 107 -13.89 -18.19 1.87
C THR A 107 -12.97 -19.36 1.49
N THR A 108 -11.64 -19.16 1.55
CA THR A 108 -10.68 -20.22 1.23
C THR A 108 -10.51 -21.23 2.36
N ILE A 109 -10.54 -20.79 3.63
CA ILE A 109 -10.48 -21.67 4.82
C ILE A 109 -11.71 -22.57 4.87
#